data_AF-A0A2V6J0T7-F1
#
_entry.id   AF-A0A2V6J0T7-F1
#
_cell.length_a   1.000
_cell.length_b   1.000
_cell.length_c   1.000
_cell.angle_alpha   90.00
_cell.angle_beta   90.00
_cell.angle_gamma   90.00
#
_symmetry.space_group_name_H-M   'P 1'
#
loop_
_entity.id
_entity.type
_entity.pdbx_description
1 polymer ?
#
loop_
_entity_poly.entity_id
_entity_poly.type
_entity_poly.pdbx_seq_one_letter_code
_entity_poly.pdbx_strand_id
1 'polypeptide(L)'
;MMEPIIPSTMVQKTVICTCIADFAKTPAIKPTRIYQMRWSISLHKQFGIATSLRSFERLRSPLWVSRRSRRGLEFAPPCGHAIRSRVRRVRCVFFVFLVTIAAVLSLLDVGGCAKRHLPGALSKLKACRLAGIDEELVCGKLTVFENRETRTGRTIDLNVVVLPAFDQKHKAEPLFDLAGGPGAASTEAAAFYAGPGKAYRRRHDVVCVDQRGTGKSNRLAIPREKTPQYYLSEMFPVDYVRQMRHELEQRADLTKYTTSIAMDDLDDVRTWLGYDTINLFGASYGTQAALVYMRRHPENVRSAILLAVAPADLN
;
A
#
# COMPACT_ATOMS: atom_id res chain seq x y z
N MET A 1 -52.90 2.09 5.62
CA MET A 1 -51.96 1.22 6.37
C MET A 1 -50.64 1.97 6.48
N MET A 2 -49.91 1.85 7.58
CA MET A 2 -48.66 2.59 7.81
C MET A 2 -47.45 1.80 7.26
N GLU A 3 -46.55 2.49 6.57
CA GLU A 3 -45.21 1.97 6.27
C GLU A 3 -44.28 2.22 7.48
N PRO A 4 -43.33 1.31 7.78
CA PRO A 4 -42.39 1.49 8.88
C PRO A 4 -41.27 2.46 8.51
N ILE A 5 -41.16 3.58 9.23
CA ILE A 5 -40.04 4.51 9.11
C ILE A 5 -38.78 3.84 9.69
N ILE A 6 -37.80 3.53 8.84
CA ILE A 6 -36.50 3.01 9.26
C ILE A 6 -35.68 4.19 9.85
N PRO A 7 -35.16 4.09 11.08
CA PRO A 7 -34.43 5.19 11.71
C PRO A 7 -33.06 5.39 11.07
N SER A 8 -32.86 6.56 10.45
CA SER A 8 -31.58 6.94 9.84
C SER A 8 -30.53 7.32 10.89
N THR A 9 -29.72 6.35 11.31
CA THR A 9 -28.51 6.58 12.12
C THR A 9 -27.45 7.30 11.27
N MET A 10 -27.50 8.63 11.24
CA MET A 10 -26.48 9.46 10.60
C MET A 10 -25.12 9.31 11.31
N VAL A 11 -24.32 8.35 10.85
CA VAL A 11 -22.87 8.38 11.05
C VAL A 11 -22.33 9.58 10.26
N GLN A 12 -21.85 10.61 10.97
CA GLN A 12 -21.23 11.79 10.37
C GLN A 12 -19.91 11.41 9.67
N LYS A 13 -19.99 10.98 8.42
CA LYS A 13 -18.83 10.70 7.58
C LYS A 13 -18.16 11.99 7.17
N THR A 14 -16.89 12.14 7.52
CA THR A 14 -16.09 13.27 7.05
C THR A 14 -15.75 13.05 5.57
N VAL A 15 -16.49 13.73 4.69
CA VAL A 15 -16.18 13.84 3.26
C VAL A 15 -15.37 15.11 3.05
N ILE A 16 -14.16 14.99 2.51
CA ILE A 16 -13.31 16.13 2.18
C ILE A 16 -13.31 16.31 0.66
N CYS A 17 -14.12 17.26 0.19
CA CYS A 17 -14.10 17.73 -1.20
C CYS A 17 -13.13 18.91 -1.33
N THR A 18 -12.09 18.76 -2.15
CA THR A 18 -11.12 19.84 -2.43
C THR A 18 -11.37 20.41 -3.82
N CYS A 19 -12.23 21.43 -3.89
CA CYS A 19 -12.44 22.22 -5.11
C CYS A 19 -11.31 23.25 -5.30
N ILE A 20 -10.98 23.58 -6.55
CA ILE A 20 -10.01 24.61 -6.92
C ILE A 20 -10.80 25.76 -7.57
N ALA A 21 -10.72 26.96 -6.96
CA ALA A 21 -11.60 28.12 -7.17
C ALA A 21 -13.07 27.86 -6.72
N ASP A 22 -13.83 28.84 -6.23
CA ASP A 22 -13.70 30.30 -6.44
C ASP A 22 -13.90 31.16 -5.16
N PHE A 23 -13.65 32.47 -5.25
CA PHE A 23 -13.63 33.41 -4.10
C PHE A 23 -14.95 34.20 -3.94
N ALA A 24 -15.83 33.77 -3.03
CA ALA A 24 -17.05 34.50 -2.64
C ALA A 24 -17.08 34.81 -1.13
N LYS A 25 -17.65 35.96 -0.75
CA LYS A 25 -17.63 36.48 0.64
C LYS A 25 -18.92 36.16 1.41
N THR A 26 -18.80 35.43 2.52
CA THR A 26 -19.82 35.34 3.59
C THR A 26 -19.14 35.15 4.96
N PRO A 27 -19.80 35.48 6.09
CA PRO A 27 -19.09 35.87 7.32
C PRO A 27 -18.62 34.72 8.22
N ALA A 28 -17.66 35.09 9.08
CA ALA A 28 -16.88 34.29 10.02
C ALA A 28 -17.58 33.12 10.74
N ILE A 29 -17.03 31.92 10.54
CA ILE A 29 -17.09 30.80 11.50
C ILE A 29 -15.69 30.64 12.12
N LYS A 30 -15.61 30.19 13.38
CA LYS A 30 -14.36 30.14 14.17
C LYS A 30 -13.27 29.26 13.52
N PRO A 31 -11.97 29.58 13.66
CA PRO A 31 -10.91 29.01 12.85
C PRO A 31 -10.48 27.60 13.27
N THR A 32 -11.02 26.59 12.60
CA THR A 32 -10.35 25.28 12.46
C THR A 32 -9.13 25.43 11.57
N ARG A 33 -7.99 24.80 11.89
CA ARG A 33 -6.72 24.97 11.16
C ARG A 33 -6.79 24.46 9.72
N ILE A 34 -6.96 25.37 8.75
CA ILE A 34 -6.84 25.08 7.32
C ILE A 34 -5.35 24.95 6.97
N TYR A 35 -4.93 23.75 6.54
CA TYR A 35 -3.60 23.53 5.98
C TYR A 35 -3.65 23.65 4.45
N GLN A 36 -3.38 24.84 3.91
CA GLN A 36 -3.14 25.00 2.47
C GLN A 36 -1.73 24.51 2.10
N MET A 37 -1.63 23.40 1.37
CA MET A 37 -0.41 23.05 0.63
C MET A 37 -0.45 23.72 -0.75
N ARG A 38 0.23 24.87 -0.87
CA ARG A 38 0.32 25.63 -2.12
C ARG A 38 1.34 24.98 -3.06
N TRP A 39 0.87 24.18 -4.01
CA TRP A 39 1.70 23.67 -5.11
C TRP A 39 2.12 24.82 -6.03
N SER A 40 3.36 25.27 -5.89
CA SER A 40 3.98 26.26 -6.78
C SER A 40 4.92 25.55 -7.75
N ILE A 41 4.52 25.42 -9.02
CA ILE A 41 5.38 24.84 -10.07
C ILE A 41 6.47 25.86 -10.40
N SER A 42 7.62 25.73 -9.75
CA SER A 42 8.81 26.54 -10.04
C SER A 42 9.56 25.97 -11.23
N LEU A 43 9.33 26.54 -12.42
CA LEU A 43 10.02 26.18 -13.66
C LEU A 43 11.49 26.65 -13.64
N HIS A 44 12.36 25.89 -12.96
CA HIS A 44 13.81 26.09 -13.02
C HIS A 44 14.43 25.24 -14.14
N LYS A 45 14.71 25.87 -15.28
CA LYS A 45 15.78 25.41 -16.18
C LYS A 45 17.11 25.61 -15.47
N GLN A 46 17.95 24.58 -15.40
CA GLN A 46 19.39 24.82 -15.27
C GLN A 46 20.19 23.72 -15.97
N PHE A 47 21.11 24.15 -16.83
CA PHE A 47 22.15 23.30 -17.40
C PHE A 47 23.17 22.97 -16.29
N GLY A 48 23.74 21.76 -16.34
CA GLY A 48 24.77 21.37 -15.40
C GLY A 48 26.15 21.92 -15.77
N ILE A 49 26.98 22.14 -14.75
CA ILE A 49 28.46 22.14 -14.79
C ILE A 49 28.90 21.48 -13.48
N ALA A 50 30.00 20.72 -13.51
CA ALA A 50 30.53 20.02 -12.35
C ALA A 50 31.76 20.73 -11.76
N THR A 51 31.86 20.72 -10.43
CA THR A 51 33.12 20.90 -9.69
C THR A 51 33.08 20.08 -8.40
N SER A 52 34.15 19.36 -8.10
CA SER A 52 34.39 18.72 -6.80
C SER A 52 35.07 19.70 -5.83
N LEU A 53 35.17 19.35 -4.54
CA LEU A 53 36.44 19.36 -3.78
C LEU A 53 36.26 18.96 -2.29
N ARG A 54 37.13 18.04 -1.85
CA ARG A 54 37.75 17.86 -0.50
C ARG A 54 36.91 17.98 0.78
N SER A 55 36.67 16.80 1.37
CA SER A 55 37.21 16.34 2.66
C SER A 55 37.76 17.38 3.67
N PHE A 56 37.39 17.19 4.94
CA PHE A 56 38.16 17.68 6.09
C PHE A 56 38.17 16.65 7.23
N GLU A 57 39.36 16.15 7.58
CA GLU A 57 39.60 15.42 8.84
C GLU A 57 40.20 16.38 9.88
N ARG A 58 40.00 16.10 11.18
CA ARG A 58 41.07 16.34 12.16
C ARG A 58 40.94 15.50 13.43
N LEU A 59 42.06 14.90 13.82
CA LEU A 59 42.24 14.21 15.09
C LEU A 59 42.66 15.19 16.20
N ARG A 60 42.25 14.95 17.45
CA ARG A 60 43.12 14.46 18.55
C ARG A 60 42.45 14.54 19.93
N SER A 61 42.83 13.60 20.79
CA SER A 61 42.65 13.64 22.25
C SER A 61 43.91 14.18 22.95
N PRO A 62 43.81 14.48 24.26
CA PRO A 62 44.95 14.25 25.16
C PRO A 62 44.57 13.45 26.43
N LEU A 63 45.60 12.87 27.06
CA LEU A 63 45.55 12.13 28.34
C LEU A 63 45.79 13.06 29.53
N TRP A 64 45.31 12.69 30.72
CA TRP A 64 45.86 13.11 32.02
C TRP A 64 45.73 11.98 33.07
N VAL A 65 46.58 11.99 34.10
CA VAL A 65 46.87 10.82 34.97
C VAL A 65 47.00 11.18 36.46
N SER A 66 46.75 10.19 37.35
CA SER A 66 46.89 10.20 38.82
C SER A 66 45.69 10.82 39.59
N ARG A 67 45.41 10.51 40.88
CA ARG A 67 46.30 10.09 41.99
C ARG A 67 45.72 9.00 42.93
N ARG A 68 46.47 8.65 44.00
CA ARG A 68 46.51 7.35 44.72
C ARG A 68 46.11 7.43 46.21
N SER A 69 45.41 6.42 46.77
CA SER A 69 45.29 6.11 48.22
C SER A 69 44.85 4.62 48.39
N ARG A 70 45.60 3.69 49.03
CA ARG A 70 45.72 3.32 50.49
C ARG A 70 44.37 2.91 51.16
N ARG A 71 44.27 1.87 52.02
CA ARG A 71 45.17 0.78 52.49
C ARG A 71 44.35 -0.31 53.26
N GLY A 72 44.88 -1.54 53.41
CA GLY A 72 44.36 -2.68 54.21
C GLY A 72 44.82 -4.01 53.57
N LEU A 73 45.65 -4.93 54.10
CA LEU A 73 45.84 -5.53 55.46
C LEU A 73 44.57 -6.32 55.88
N GLU A 74 44.62 -7.63 56.19
CA GLU A 74 45.67 -8.40 56.91
C GLU A 74 45.74 -9.94 56.65
N PHE A 75 46.86 -10.55 57.11
CA PHE A 75 47.16 -11.95 57.53
C PHE A 75 46.82 -13.25 56.73
N ALA A 76 47.69 -14.26 56.98
CA ALA A 76 47.71 -15.68 56.61
C ALA A 76 48.75 -16.38 57.57
N PRO A 77 49.09 -17.70 57.50
CA PRO A 77 48.64 -18.84 56.67
C PRO A 77 47.98 -19.92 57.62
N PRO A 78 48.32 -21.24 57.77
CA PRO A 78 49.12 -22.21 56.98
C PRO A 78 48.56 -23.67 56.85
N CYS A 79 49.27 -24.48 56.03
CA CYS A 79 49.49 -25.94 56.08
C CYS A 79 48.33 -26.97 56.06
N GLY A 80 48.36 -27.85 55.04
CA GLY A 80 47.73 -29.17 55.01
C GLY A 80 48.14 -29.98 53.77
N HIS A 81 48.71 -31.18 53.92
CA HIS A 81 49.15 -32.05 52.81
C HIS A 81 48.12 -33.17 52.53
N ALA A 82 47.84 -33.46 51.26
CA ALA A 82 47.24 -34.73 50.82
C ALA A 82 47.65 -35.07 49.37
N ILE A 83 47.84 -36.35 49.07
CA ILE A 83 48.25 -36.88 47.76
C ILE A 83 47.32 -38.04 47.35
N ARG A 84 47.21 -38.30 46.03
CA ARG A 84 46.38 -39.32 45.32
C ARG A 84 44.97 -38.80 44.96
N SER A 85 44.35 -39.20 43.85
CA SER A 85 44.67 -40.30 42.92
C SER A 85 44.57 -39.94 41.41
N ARG A 86 45.29 -40.67 40.55
CA ARG A 86 45.28 -40.53 39.07
C ARG A 86 44.18 -41.40 38.40
N VAL A 87 42.88 -41.12 38.54
CA VAL A 87 41.86 -41.69 37.63
C VAL A 87 40.70 -40.71 37.39
N ARG A 88 40.82 -39.77 36.42
CA ARG A 88 39.67 -38.99 35.91
C ARG A 88 39.86 -38.21 34.60
N ARG A 89 41.10 -37.85 34.21
CA ARG A 89 41.34 -36.89 33.10
C ARG A 89 40.84 -37.31 31.71
N VAL A 90 40.81 -38.60 31.38
CA VAL A 90 40.48 -39.06 30.00
C VAL A 90 39.00 -38.82 29.63
N ARG A 91 38.06 -38.99 30.57
CA ARG A 91 36.61 -38.82 30.28
C ARG A 91 36.20 -37.36 30.07
N CYS A 92 36.89 -36.38 30.67
CA CYS A 92 36.52 -34.97 30.54
C CYS A 92 36.85 -34.39 29.16
N VAL A 93 38.00 -34.77 28.57
CA VAL A 93 38.46 -34.18 27.29
C VAL A 93 37.50 -34.52 26.14
N PHE A 94 37.06 -35.77 26.03
CA PHE A 94 36.06 -36.18 25.03
C PHE A 94 34.70 -35.49 25.22
N PHE A 95 34.26 -35.30 26.47
CA PHE A 95 32.97 -34.64 26.74
C PHE A 95 32.98 -33.16 26.35
N VAL A 96 34.07 -32.44 26.64
CA VAL A 96 34.24 -31.04 26.21
C VAL A 96 34.26 -30.93 24.69
N PHE A 97 35.00 -31.80 23.99
CA PHE A 97 35.14 -31.75 22.54
C PHE A 97 33.80 -31.99 21.81
N LEU A 98 33.00 -32.94 22.28
CA LEU A 98 31.66 -33.21 21.75
C LEU A 98 30.69 -32.05 21.99
N VAL A 99 30.72 -31.44 23.17
CA VAL A 99 29.89 -30.25 23.48
C VAL A 99 30.28 -29.05 22.60
N THR A 100 31.57 -28.83 22.33
CA THR A 100 32.00 -27.75 21.42
C THR A 100 31.61 -27.98 19.97
N ILE A 101 31.66 -29.21 19.46
CA ILE A 101 31.23 -29.52 18.09
C ILE A 101 29.71 -29.32 17.94
N ALA A 102 28.92 -29.76 18.93
CA ALA A 102 27.48 -29.52 18.95
C ALA A 102 27.16 -28.00 18.95
N ALA A 103 27.83 -27.23 19.81
CA ALA A 103 27.62 -25.78 19.89
C ALA A 103 27.98 -25.02 18.59
N VAL A 104 29.01 -25.45 17.86
CA VAL A 104 29.38 -24.86 16.56
C VAL A 104 28.38 -25.24 15.46
N LEU A 105 27.89 -26.48 15.45
CA LEU A 105 26.83 -26.89 14.52
C LEU A 105 25.51 -26.13 14.77
N SER A 106 25.16 -25.88 16.04
CA SER A 106 23.98 -25.06 16.41
C SER A 106 24.07 -23.58 16.00
N LEU A 107 25.24 -23.08 15.58
CA LEU A 107 25.43 -21.69 15.13
C LEU A 107 25.37 -21.50 13.61
N LEU A 108 25.30 -22.58 12.82
CA LEU A 108 25.25 -22.52 11.36
C LEU A 108 23.83 -22.40 10.79
N ASP A 109 22.78 -22.67 11.57
CA ASP A 109 21.39 -22.75 11.11
C ASP A 109 20.61 -21.41 11.21
N VAL A 110 21.33 -20.29 11.27
CA VAL A 110 20.75 -18.92 11.26
C VAL A 110 20.76 -18.31 9.83
N GLY A 111 21.16 -19.08 8.83
CA GLY A 111 21.08 -18.73 7.41
C GLY A 111 19.71 -18.93 6.77
N GLY A 112 18.73 -19.46 7.51
CA GLY A 112 17.38 -19.71 7.00
C GLY A 112 16.67 -18.45 6.55
N CYS A 113 16.33 -18.36 5.25
CA CYS A 113 15.47 -17.32 4.71
C CYS A 113 14.09 -17.34 5.38
N ALA A 114 13.93 -16.55 6.45
CA ALA A 114 12.68 -16.38 7.16
C ALA A 114 11.62 -15.84 6.19
N LYS A 115 10.73 -16.73 5.71
CA LYS A 115 9.55 -16.36 4.95
C LYS A 115 8.77 -15.36 5.81
N ARG A 116 8.75 -14.09 5.40
CA ARG A 116 7.95 -13.05 6.05
C ARG A 116 6.49 -13.44 5.94
N HIS A 117 5.95 -14.05 6.99
CA HIS A 117 4.52 -14.35 7.08
C HIS A 117 3.77 -13.01 7.09
N LEU A 118 3.12 -12.71 5.96
CA LEU A 118 2.26 -11.55 5.79
C LEU A 118 1.13 -11.61 6.83
N PRO A 119 1.03 -10.63 7.76
CA PRO A 119 0.09 -10.73 8.87
C PRO A 119 -1.36 -10.57 8.40
N GLY A 120 -2.22 -11.51 8.83
CA GLY A 120 -3.68 -11.45 8.66
C GLY A 120 -4.13 -11.32 7.21
N ALA A 121 -4.88 -10.25 6.95
CA ALA A 121 -5.46 -9.81 5.67
C ALA A 121 -4.68 -10.21 4.41
N LEU A 122 -3.37 -9.94 4.40
CA LEU A 122 -2.52 -10.01 3.21
C LEU A 122 -2.01 -11.42 2.90
N SER A 123 -2.36 -12.43 3.71
CA SER A 123 -1.95 -13.84 3.55
C SER A 123 -2.41 -14.49 2.24
N LYS A 124 -3.42 -13.93 1.55
CA LYS A 124 -3.89 -14.39 0.23
C LYS A 124 -3.09 -13.80 -0.95
N LEU A 125 -2.22 -12.83 -0.68
CA LEU A 125 -1.36 -12.14 -1.65
C LEU A 125 0.06 -12.73 -1.63
N LYS A 126 0.87 -12.36 -2.64
CA LYS A 126 2.27 -12.76 -2.76
C LYS A 126 3.16 -11.53 -2.90
N ALA A 127 4.38 -11.61 -2.35
CA ALA A 127 5.40 -10.59 -2.54
C ALA A 127 5.66 -10.34 -4.04
N CYS A 128 5.80 -9.08 -4.44
CA CYS A 128 5.99 -8.65 -5.81
C CYS A 128 6.83 -7.38 -5.91
N ARG A 129 7.33 -7.09 -7.11
CA ARG A 129 7.87 -5.78 -7.50
C ARG A 129 7.16 -5.30 -8.76
N LEU A 130 6.99 -4.00 -8.89
CA LEU A 130 6.46 -3.34 -10.09
C LEU A 130 7.57 -2.46 -10.70
N ALA A 131 7.53 -2.25 -12.02
CA ALA A 131 8.49 -1.39 -12.69
C ALA A 131 8.42 0.04 -12.14
N GLY A 132 9.56 0.64 -11.83
CA GLY A 132 9.65 1.98 -11.24
C GLY A 132 9.40 2.07 -9.73
N ILE A 133 9.24 0.94 -9.03
CA ILE A 133 9.05 0.91 -7.57
C ILE A 133 10.19 0.12 -6.90
N ASP A 134 11.01 0.81 -6.10
CA ASP A 134 12.17 0.24 -5.39
C ASP A 134 11.81 -0.23 -3.96
N GLU A 135 10.72 -0.99 -3.85
CA GLU A 135 10.34 -1.70 -2.63
C GLU A 135 9.57 -2.99 -2.98
N GLU A 136 9.40 -3.86 -1.99
CA GLU A 136 8.58 -5.07 -2.12
C GLU A 136 7.13 -4.75 -1.75
N LEU A 137 6.22 -4.96 -2.71
CA LEU A 137 4.77 -4.81 -2.54
C LEU A 137 4.11 -6.18 -2.40
N VAL A 138 2.80 -6.21 -2.18
CA VAL A 138 2.03 -7.46 -2.14
C VAL A 138 0.96 -7.46 -3.23
N CYS A 139 1.04 -8.41 -4.16
CA CYS A 139 0.16 -8.50 -5.32
C CYS A 139 -0.70 -9.77 -5.26
N GLY A 140 -1.87 -9.72 -5.88
CA GLY A 140 -2.73 -10.89 -6.02
C GLY A 140 -3.83 -10.71 -7.05
N LYS A 141 -4.69 -11.72 -7.14
CA LYS A 141 -5.86 -11.74 -8.01
C LYS A 141 -7.05 -12.28 -7.23
N LEU A 142 -8.20 -11.62 -7.38
CA LEU A 142 -9.49 -12.16 -6.96
C LEU A 142 -10.31 -12.53 -8.21
N THR A 143 -10.54 -13.83 -8.43
CA THR A 143 -11.39 -14.30 -9.53
C THR A 143 -12.86 -14.11 -9.15
N VAL A 144 -13.60 -13.33 -9.94
CA VAL A 144 -15.05 -13.08 -9.79
C VAL A 144 -15.80 -13.53 -11.04
N PHE A 145 -17.13 -13.68 -10.96
CA PHE A 145 -17.95 -13.86 -12.15
C PHE A 145 -18.08 -12.55 -12.94
N GLU A 146 -18.03 -12.65 -14.28
CA GLU A 146 -18.34 -11.52 -15.15
C GLU A 146 -19.81 -11.10 -14.93
N ASN A 147 -20.74 -12.05 -15.02
CA ASN A 147 -22.11 -11.85 -14.59
C ASN A 147 -22.27 -12.23 -13.11
N ARG A 148 -22.18 -11.23 -12.22
CA ARG A 148 -22.37 -11.41 -10.76
C ARG A 148 -23.82 -11.72 -10.35
N GLU A 149 -24.79 -11.46 -11.21
CA GLU A 149 -26.22 -11.67 -10.93
C GLU A 149 -26.58 -13.16 -11.08
N THR A 150 -26.11 -13.79 -12.16
CA THR A 150 -26.34 -15.23 -12.38
C THR A 150 -25.30 -16.12 -11.70
N ARG A 151 -24.08 -15.59 -11.43
CA ARG A 151 -22.94 -16.33 -10.88
C ARG A 151 -22.59 -17.59 -11.70
N THR A 152 -22.71 -17.47 -13.02
CA THR A 152 -22.48 -18.54 -14.00
C THR A 152 -21.75 -18.00 -15.24
N GLY A 153 -21.17 -18.90 -16.03
CA GLY A 153 -20.45 -18.54 -17.25
C GLY A 153 -19.04 -18.03 -16.98
N ARG A 154 -18.63 -16.96 -17.68
CA ARG A 154 -17.25 -16.43 -17.64
C ARG A 154 -16.89 -15.85 -16.27
N THR A 155 -15.64 -16.03 -15.89
CA THR A 155 -14.99 -15.37 -14.76
C THR A 155 -13.91 -14.39 -15.25
N ILE A 156 -13.57 -13.42 -14.41
CA ILE A 156 -12.49 -12.45 -14.63
C ILE A 156 -11.63 -12.37 -13.37
N ASP A 157 -10.32 -12.20 -13.54
CA ASP A 157 -9.41 -11.90 -12.44
C ASP A 157 -9.36 -10.39 -12.19
N LEU A 158 -9.66 -9.95 -10.97
CA LEU A 158 -9.40 -8.60 -10.51
C LEU A 158 -7.94 -8.49 -10.04
N ASN A 159 -7.14 -7.64 -10.68
CA ASN A 159 -5.75 -7.40 -10.32
C ASN A 159 -5.65 -6.45 -9.11
N VAL A 160 -5.03 -6.92 -8.03
CA VAL A 160 -4.92 -6.21 -6.75
C VAL A 160 -3.46 -6.01 -6.38
N VAL A 161 -3.09 -4.78 -6.02
CA VAL A 161 -1.80 -4.42 -5.43
C VAL A 161 -2.04 -3.75 -4.10
N VAL A 162 -1.42 -4.27 -3.05
CA VAL A 162 -1.38 -3.64 -1.73
C VAL A 162 0.02 -3.13 -1.45
N LEU A 163 0.11 -1.85 -1.07
CA LEU A 163 1.31 -1.23 -0.53
C LEU A 163 1.15 -1.17 0.99
N PRO A 164 1.84 -2.02 1.77
CA PRO A 164 1.59 -2.11 3.21
C PRO A 164 1.91 -0.81 3.95
N ALA A 165 1.22 -0.61 5.08
CA ALA A 165 1.52 0.45 6.04
C ALA A 165 2.96 0.34 6.56
N PHE A 166 3.61 1.47 6.87
CA PHE A 166 4.91 1.46 7.53
C PHE A 166 4.79 1.08 9.01
N ASP A 167 3.78 1.60 9.72
CA ASP A 167 3.43 1.12 11.06
C ASP A 167 2.46 -0.07 10.96
N GLN A 168 3.03 -1.29 10.97
CA GLN A 168 2.25 -2.53 11.02
C GLN A 168 1.63 -2.81 12.40
N LYS A 169 2.08 -2.13 13.48
CA LYS A 169 1.63 -2.38 14.86
C LYS A 169 0.39 -1.55 15.22
N HIS A 170 0.32 -0.31 14.75
CA HIS A 170 -0.79 0.60 14.99
C HIS A 170 -1.51 0.94 13.68
N LYS A 171 -1.79 -0.10 12.87
CA LYS A 171 -2.56 0.05 11.63
C LYS A 171 -3.89 0.74 11.88
N ALA A 172 -4.24 1.59 10.93
CA ALA A 172 -5.56 2.12 10.74
C ALA A 172 -6.20 1.43 9.51
N GLU A 173 -7.48 1.68 9.34
CA GLU A 173 -8.33 1.14 8.28
C GLU A 173 -7.72 1.50 6.89
N PRO A 174 -7.73 0.62 5.89
CA PRO A 174 -7.00 0.82 4.64
C PRO A 174 -7.50 2.03 3.84
N LEU A 175 -6.67 2.48 2.90
CA LEU A 175 -7.05 3.46 1.88
C LEU A 175 -7.19 2.74 0.54
N PHE A 176 -8.41 2.69 0.00
CA PHE A 176 -8.69 2.14 -1.32
C PHE A 176 -8.59 3.27 -2.35
N ASP A 177 -7.71 3.09 -3.32
CA ASP A 177 -7.49 4.04 -4.42
C ASP A 177 -8.49 3.77 -5.56
N LEU A 178 -9.13 4.83 -6.04
CA LEU A 178 -10.06 4.82 -7.16
C LEU A 178 -9.57 5.81 -8.22
N ALA A 179 -8.90 5.24 -9.24
CA ALA A 179 -8.38 5.97 -10.38
C ALA A 179 -9.49 6.61 -11.24
N GLY A 180 -9.11 7.68 -11.95
CA GLY A 180 -9.97 8.43 -12.85
C GLY A 180 -10.08 7.84 -14.26
N GLY A 181 -10.25 8.71 -15.25
CA GLY A 181 -10.50 8.33 -16.63
C GLY A 181 -11.97 8.56 -17.01
N PRO A 182 -12.82 7.52 -17.18
CA PRO A 182 -12.61 6.11 -16.83
C PRO A 182 -11.56 5.37 -17.68
N GLY A 183 -11.23 4.13 -17.29
CA GLY A 183 -10.33 3.24 -18.03
C GLY A 183 -8.88 3.19 -17.50
N ALA A 184 -8.50 4.08 -16.59
CA ALA A 184 -7.19 4.05 -15.93
C ALA A 184 -7.08 2.87 -14.94
N ALA A 185 -5.86 2.36 -14.75
CA ALA A 185 -5.59 1.26 -13.83
C ALA A 185 -5.18 1.82 -12.46
N SER A 186 -5.91 1.50 -11.38
CA SER A 186 -5.50 1.95 -10.03
C SER A 186 -4.12 1.41 -9.65
N THR A 187 -3.73 0.23 -10.14
CA THR A 187 -2.38 -0.30 -9.86
C THR A 187 -1.23 0.48 -10.50
N GLU A 188 -1.50 1.41 -11.44
CA GLU A 188 -0.51 2.40 -11.91
C GLU A 188 -0.25 3.50 -10.87
N ALA A 189 -1.21 3.80 -9.97
CA ALA A 189 -1.04 4.75 -8.86
C ALA A 189 -0.10 4.23 -7.76
N ALA A 190 0.26 2.94 -7.75
CA ALA A 190 1.20 2.37 -6.79
C ALA A 190 2.54 3.13 -6.75
N ALA A 191 3.02 3.65 -7.88
CA ALA A 191 4.26 4.44 -7.95
C ALA A 191 4.16 5.77 -7.17
N PHE A 192 2.97 6.39 -7.15
CA PHE A 192 2.72 7.57 -6.31
C PHE A 192 2.79 7.20 -4.83
N TYR A 193 2.10 6.14 -4.39
CA TYR A 193 2.08 5.72 -2.98
C TYR A 193 3.40 5.11 -2.48
N ALA A 194 4.28 4.65 -3.38
CA ALA A 194 5.66 4.31 -3.06
C ALA A 194 6.53 5.57 -2.86
N GLY A 195 6.40 6.54 -3.78
CA GLY A 195 7.18 7.79 -3.79
C GLY A 195 6.49 8.98 -3.10
N PRO A 196 6.02 10.01 -3.85
CA PRO A 196 5.50 11.26 -3.25
C PRO A 196 4.34 11.07 -2.26
N GLY A 197 3.46 10.10 -2.51
CA GLY A 197 2.28 9.77 -1.71
C GLY A 197 2.56 8.91 -0.48
N LYS A 198 3.81 8.53 -0.18
CA LYS A 198 4.15 7.63 0.94
C LYS A 198 3.63 8.07 2.31
N ALA A 199 3.32 9.36 2.49
CA ALA A 199 2.70 9.87 3.72
C ALA A 199 1.34 9.22 4.06
N TYR A 200 0.57 8.78 3.04
CA TYR A 200 -0.69 8.04 3.24
C TYR A 200 -0.45 6.68 3.90
N ARG A 201 0.65 5.99 3.56
CA ARG A 201 1.04 4.68 4.10
C ARG A 201 1.60 4.70 5.52
N ARG A 202 1.59 5.86 6.22
CA ARG A 202 2.13 5.94 7.59
C ARG A 202 1.50 4.92 8.54
N ARG A 203 0.18 4.70 8.43
CA ARG A 203 -0.58 3.68 9.20
C ARG A 203 -1.64 2.93 8.39
N HIS A 204 -1.86 3.30 7.13
CA HIS A 204 -2.88 2.70 6.27
C HIS A 204 -2.18 1.77 5.27
N ASP A 205 -2.68 0.55 5.08
CA ASP A 205 -2.38 -0.18 3.85
C ASP A 205 -3.06 0.56 2.70
N VAL A 206 -2.37 0.82 1.60
CA VAL A 206 -3.00 1.37 0.39
C VAL A 206 -3.30 0.22 -0.56
N VAL A 207 -4.57 0.10 -0.93
CA VAL A 207 -5.09 -0.97 -1.79
C VAL A 207 -5.46 -0.35 -3.14
N CYS A 208 -4.76 -0.77 -4.18
CA CYS A 208 -5.02 -0.40 -5.57
C CYS A 208 -5.69 -1.59 -6.27
N VAL A 209 -6.89 -1.37 -6.81
CA VAL A 209 -7.67 -2.40 -7.52
C VAL A 209 -7.96 -1.92 -8.94
N ASP A 210 -7.46 -2.65 -9.93
CA ASP A 210 -7.87 -2.41 -11.31
C ASP A 210 -9.35 -2.81 -11.43
N GLN A 211 -10.25 -1.84 -11.66
CA GLN A 211 -11.67 -2.10 -11.93
C GLN A 211 -11.82 -3.02 -13.16
N ARG A 212 -12.87 -3.84 -13.20
CA ARG A 212 -13.18 -4.67 -14.39
C ARG A 212 -13.17 -3.82 -15.67
N GLY A 213 -12.50 -4.31 -16.70
CA GLY A 213 -12.27 -3.59 -17.96
C GLY A 213 -11.04 -2.67 -17.97
N THR A 214 -10.34 -2.47 -16.85
CA THR A 214 -9.15 -1.61 -16.74
C THR A 214 -7.87 -2.42 -16.49
N GLY A 215 -6.70 -1.79 -16.63
CA GLY A 215 -5.41 -2.33 -16.18
C GLY A 215 -5.12 -3.76 -16.62
N LYS A 216 -5.09 -4.69 -15.66
CA LYS A 216 -4.96 -6.14 -15.87
C LYS A 216 -6.25 -6.93 -15.57
N SER A 217 -7.36 -6.25 -15.24
CA SER A 217 -8.66 -6.85 -14.86
C SER A 217 -9.58 -7.03 -16.07
N ASN A 218 -9.28 -8.02 -16.92
CA ASN A 218 -9.92 -8.24 -18.24
C ASN A 218 -10.09 -6.95 -19.06
N ARG A 219 -8.97 -6.27 -19.35
CA ARG A 219 -8.95 -4.94 -19.98
C ARG A 219 -9.81 -4.86 -21.25
N LEU A 220 -10.76 -3.94 -21.28
CA LEU A 220 -11.56 -3.59 -22.47
C LEU A 220 -10.83 -2.47 -23.21
N ALA A 221 -9.88 -2.86 -24.05
CA ALA A 221 -9.13 -1.98 -24.94
C ALA A 221 -8.82 -2.72 -26.24
N ILE A 222 -8.68 -1.95 -27.31
CA ILE A 222 -8.17 -2.39 -28.62
C ILE A 222 -6.99 -1.46 -28.96
N PRO A 223 -5.82 -1.98 -29.36
CA PRO A 223 -4.70 -1.14 -29.75
C PRO A 223 -5.06 -0.29 -30.97
N ARG A 224 -4.87 1.03 -30.87
CA ARG A 224 -4.99 1.98 -31.99
C ARG A 224 -3.74 2.83 -32.06
N GLU A 225 -3.24 3.04 -33.27
CA GLU A 225 -2.04 3.85 -33.50
C GLU A 225 -2.31 5.33 -33.19
N LYS A 226 -1.43 5.95 -32.41
CA LYS A 226 -1.55 7.35 -31.96
C LYS A 226 -0.94 8.32 -32.96
N THR A 227 -1.43 8.26 -34.20
CA THR A 227 -1.06 9.21 -35.27
C THR A 227 -1.61 10.61 -34.97
N PRO A 228 -1.07 11.69 -35.57
CA PRO A 228 -1.67 13.02 -35.48
C PRO A 228 -3.15 13.02 -35.93
N GLN A 229 -3.50 12.22 -36.94
CA GLN A 229 -4.86 12.10 -37.43
C GLN A 229 -5.82 11.47 -36.41
N TYR A 230 -5.35 10.57 -35.52
CA TYR A 230 -6.16 10.04 -34.42
C TYR A 230 -6.59 11.14 -33.43
N TYR A 231 -5.72 12.11 -33.15
CA TYR A 231 -6.01 13.24 -32.27
C TYR A 231 -6.86 14.34 -32.92
N LEU A 232 -6.95 14.36 -34.26
CA LEU A 232 -7.72 15.33 -35.05
C LEU A 232 -9.04 14.75 -35.61
N SER A 233 -9.24 13.43 -35.54
CA SER A 233 -10.51 12.79 -35.88
C SER A 233 -11.57 13.03 -34.81
N GLU A 234 -12.85 12.88 -35.18
CA GLU A 234 -13.96 12.79 -34.22
C GLU A 234 -13.62 11.80 -33.09
N MET A 235 -13.96 12.16 -31.85
CA MET A 235 -13.52 11.42 -30.65
C MET A 235 -14.10 10.00 -30.58
N PHE A 236 -15.34 9.81 -31.05
CA PHE A 236 -16.03 8.51 -31.04
C PHE A 236 -16.79 8.26 -32.37
N PRO A 237 -16.09 8.03 -33.50
CA PRO A 237 -16.75 7.81 -34.79
C PRO A 237 -17.59 6.55 -34.74
N VAL A 238 -18.84 6.62 -35.21
CA VAL A 238 -19.85 5.56 -34.98
C VAL A 238 -19.39 4.20 -35.49
N ASP A 239 -18.73 4.13 -36.66
CA ASP A 239 -18.21 2.87 -37.19
C ASP A 239 -17.06 2.29 -36.38
N TYR A 240 -16.18 3.15 -35.84
CA TYR A 240 -15.14 2.73 -34.90
C TYR A 240 -15.74 2.20 -33.59
N VAL A 241 -16.82 2.83 -33.09
CA VAL A 241 -17.54 2.33 -31.91
C VAL A 241 -18.24 0.99 -32.19
N ARG A 242 -18.84 0.81 -33.37
CA ARG A 242 -19.42 -0.48 -33.81
C ARG A 242 -18.36 -1.57 -33.90
N GLN A 243 -17.21 -1.28 -34.52
CA GLN A 243 -16.09 -2.21 -34.61
C GLN A 243 -15.57 -2.59 -33.21
N MET A 244 -15.29 -1.59 -32.35
CA MET A 244 -14.84 -1.84 -30.98
C MET A 244 -15.82 -2.71 -30.21
N ARG A 245 -17.13 -2.42 -30.33
CA ARG A 245 -18.19 -3.22 -29.71
C ARG A 245 -18.13 -4.67 -30.20
N HIS A 246 -18.13 -4.89 -31.52
CA HIS A 246 -18.16 -6.22 -32.11
C HIS A 246 -16.94 -7.08 -31.71
N GLU A 247 -15.74 -6.49 -31.70
CA GLU A 247 -14.50 -7.18 -31.28
C GLU A 247 -14.48 -7.50 -29.78
N LEU A 248 -14.98 -6.59 -28.93
CA LEU A 248 -14.99 -6.80 -27.47
C LEU A 248 -16.10 -7.76 -27.01
N GLU A 249 -17.27 -7.78 -27.67
CA GLU A 249 -18.38 -8.71 -27.37
C GLU A 249 -17.98 -10.19 -27.54
N GLN A 250 -16.98 -10.52 -28.37
CA GLN A 250 -16.46 -11.89 -28.49
C GLN A 250 -15.79 -12.41 -27.21
N ARG A 251 -15.32 -11.51 -26.33
CA ARG A 251 -14.51 -11.84 -25.14
C ARG A 251 -15.03 -11.27 -23.82
N ALA A 252 -16.13 -10.52 -23.85
CA ALA A 252 -16.71 -9.89 -22.67
C ALA A 252 -18.21 -9.61 -22.84
N ASP A 253 -18.99 -9.75 -21.76
CA ASP A 253 -20.36 -9.23 -21.71
C ASP A 253 -20.30 -7.75 -21.34
N LEU A 254 -20.32 -6.88 -22.34
CA LEU A 254 -20.14 -5.43 -22.16
C LEU A 254 -21.19 -4.81 -21.23
N THR A 255 -22.36 -5.44 -21.06
CA THR A 255 -23.38 -4.97 -20.12
C THR A 255 -22.93 -5.07 -18.64
N LYS A 256 -21.90 -5.86 -18.35
CA LYS A 256 -21.40 -6.10 -16.99
C LYS A 256 -20.17 -5.26 -16.62
N TYR A 257 -19.82 -4.24 -17.40
CA TYR A 257 -18.68 -3.35 -17.16
C TYR A 257 -19.13 -1.94 -16.72
N THR A 258 -20.09 -1.90 -15.79
CA THR A 258 -20.63 -0.66 -15.22
C THR A 258 -19.99 -0.33 -13.87
N THR A 259 -19.97 0.95 -13.49
CA THR A 259 -19.43 1.43 -12.22
C THR A 259 -20.08 0.74 -11.01
N SER A 260 -21.39 0.50 -11.05
CA SER A 260 -22.12 -0.21 -9.97
C SER A 260 -21.56 -1.61 -9.72
N ILE A 261 -21.31 -2.38 -10.79
CA ILE A 261 -20.78 -3.74 -10.70
C ILE A 261 -19.30 -3.71 -10.30
N ALA A 262 -18.53 -2.74 -10.81
CA ALA A 262 -17.13 -2.54 -10.43
C ALA A 262 -16.94 -2.12 -8.96
N MET A 263 -17.92 -1.45 -8.34
CA MET A 263 -17.88 -1.10 -6.92
C MET A 263 -18.33 -2.25 -6.01
N ASP A 264 -19.16 -3.19 -6.50
CA ASP A 264 -19.39 -4.45 -5.79
C ASP A 264 -18.17 -5.37 -5.85
N ASP A 265 -17.48 -5.41 -7.00
CA ASP A 265 -16.18 -6.08 -7.14
C ASP A 265 -15.15 -5.54 -6.12
N LEU A 266 -15.18 -4.23 -5.84
CA LEU A 266 -14.34 -3.59 -4.82
C LEU A 266 -14.67 -4.07 -3.40
N ASP A 267 -15.95 -4.32 -3.11
CA ASP A 267 -16.39 -4.85 -1.81
C ASP A 267 -16.08 -6.34 -1.63
N ASP A 268 -16.20 -7.12 -2.71
CA ASP A 268 -15.69 -8.48 -2.77
C ASP A 268 -14.16 -8.52 -2.51
N VAL A 269 -13.38 -7.55 -3.04
CA VAL A 269 -11.95 -7.41 -2.72
C VAL A 269 -11.73 -6.98 -1.26
N ARG A 270 -12.49 -6.03 -0.71
CA ARG A 270 -12.44 -5.64 0.71
C ARG A 270 -12.64 -6.86 1.61
N THR A 271 -13.71 -7.61 1.38
CA THR A 271 -14.09 -8.81 2.13
C THR A 271 -13.05 -9.92 1.95
N TRP A 272 -12.54 -10.12 0.73
CA TRP A 272 -11.49 -11.09 0.45
C TRP A 272 -10.16 -10.75 1.15
N LEU A 273 -9.80 -9.47 1.26
CA LEU A 273 -8.67 -9.02 2.05
C LEU A 273 -8.97 -8.97 3.57
N GLY A 274 -10.21 -9.18 4.01
CA GLY A 274 -10.58 -9.22 5.43
C GLY A 274 -10.48 -7.86 6.13
N TYR A 275 -10.87 -6.78 5.45
CA TYR A 275 -11.00 -5.45 6.05
C TYR A 275 -12.47 -5.14 6.37
N ASP A 276 -12.77 -4.76 7.62
CA ASP A 276 -14.15 -4.47 8.01
C ASP A 276 -14.68 -3.19 7.34
N THR A 277 -13.99 -2.07 7.51
CA THR A 277 -14.32 -0.79 6.86
C THR A 277 -13.10 -0.20 6.16
N ILE A 278 -13.34 0.67 5.17
CA ILE A 278 -12.31 1.27 4.33
C ILE A 278 -12.44 2.79 4.25
N ASN A 279 -11.33 3.46 3.93
CA ASN A 279 -11.31 4.85 3.52
C ASN A 279 -11.16 4.90 1.99
N LEU A 280 -11.88 5.80 1.30
CA LEU A 280 -11.84 5.93 -0.16
C LEU A 280 -11.00 7.15 -0.58
N PHE A 281 -10.16 7.00 -1.60
CA PHE A 281 -9.55 8.11 -2.33
C PHE A 281 -10.01 8.06 -3.79
N GLY A 282 -10.87 9.00 -4.20
CA GLY A 282 -11.35 9.11 -5.58
C GLY A 282 -10.81 10.35 -6.28
N ALA A 283 -10.34 10.19 -7.52
CA ALA A 283 -9.93 11.30 -8.37
C ALA A 283 -10.62 11.27 -9.74
N SER A 284 -11.17 12.40 -10.21
CA SER A 284 -11.93 12.49 -11.47
C SER A 284 -13.08 11.45 -11.48
N TYR A 285 -13.22 10.59 -12.50
CA TYR A 285 -14.17 9.46 -12.51
C TYR A 285 -14.12 8.60 -11.21
N GLY A 286 -12.96 8.53 -10.55
CA GLY A 286 -12.81 7.87 -9.26
C GLY A 286 -13.70 8.45 -8.15
N THR A 287 -14.13 9.72 -8.24
CA THR A 287 -15.13 10.28 -7.31
C THR A 287 -16.53 9.78 -7.61
N GLN A 288 -16.90 9.62 -8.88
CA GLN A 288 -18.17 8.99 -9.27
C GLN A 288 -18.21 7.54 -8.79
N ALA A 289 -17.11 6.80 -8.96
CA ALA A 289 -16.94 5.45 -8.40
C ALA A 289 -17.08 5.44 -6.87
N ALA A 290 -16.39 6.33 -6.14
CA ALA A 290 -16.52 6.45 -4.69
C ALA A 290 -17.96 6.81 -4.24
N LEU A 291 -18.66 7.67 -4.98
CA LEU A 291 -20.06 8.04 -4.75
C LEU A 291 -21.04 6.89 -5.07
N VAL A 292 -20.68 5.97 -5.96
CA VAL A 292 -21.42 4.72 -6.20
C VAL A 292 -21.15 3.72 -5.06
N TYR A 293 -19.89 3.50 -4.66
CA TYR A 293 -19.56 2.62 -3.54
C TYR A 293 -20.23 3.07 -2.23
N MET A 294 -20.16 4.36 -1.88
CA MET A 294 -20.82 4.92 -0.69
C MET A 294 -22.35 4.78 -0.68
N ARG A 295 -22.99 4.60 -1.84
CA ARG A 295 -24.43 4.34 -1.97
C ARG A 295 -24.79 2.85 -1.89
N ARG A 296 -23.86 1.95 -2.25
CA ARG A 296 -24.10 0.49 -2.32
C ARG A 296 -23.63 -0.25 -1.07
N HIS A 297 -22.53 0.19 -0.48
CA HIS A 297 -21.85 -0.41 0.68
C HIS A 297 -21.63 0.64 1.79
N PRO A 298 -22.70 1.34 2.26
CA PRO A 298 -22.55 2.48 3.16
C PRO A 298 -21.92 2.09 4.51
N GLU A 299 -22.27 0.95 5.09
CA GLU A 299 -21.71 0.45 6.34
C GLU A 299 -20.19 0.20 6.27
N ASN A 300 -19.67 -0.14 5.08
CA ASN A 300 -18.24 -0.44 4.87
C ASN A 300 -17.35 0.81 4.68
N VAL A 301 -17.93 2.03 4.57
CA VAL A 301 -17.15 3.27 4.37
C VAL A 301 -17.01 4.09 5.64
N ARG A 302 -15.75 4.25 6.07
CA ARG A 302 -15.35 5.09 7.20
C ARG A 302 -15.18 6.57 6.83
N SER A 303 -14.50 6.86 5.72
CA SER A 303 -14.28 8.23 5.22
C SER A 303 -14.03 8.24 3.71
N ALA A 304 -14.15 9.42 3.09
CA ALA A 304 -13.88 9.60 1.66
C ALA A 304 -13.19 10.94 1.36
N ILE A 305 -12.18 10.88 0.50
CA ILE A 305 -11.49 12.02 -0.10
C ILE A 305 -11.88 12.06 -1.57
N LEU A 306 -12.45 13.19 -2.03
CA LEU A 306 -12.91 13.37 -3.41
C LEU A 306 -12.17 14.55 -4.05
N LEU A 307 -11.37 14.25 -5.08
CA LEU A 307 -10.50 15.21 -5.77
C LEU A 307 -10.94 15.40 -7.23
N ALA A 308 -11.14 16.66 -7.65
CA ALA A 308 -11.67 17.02 -8.97
C ALA A 308 -12.98 16.26 -9.28
N VAL A 309 -14.04 16.58 -8.53
CA VAL A 309 -15.27 15.78 -8.44
C VAL A 309 -16.02 15.70 -9.77
N ALA A 310 -16.13 14.50 -10.32
CA ALA A 310 -17.13 14.14 -11.33
C ALA A 310 -18.51 13.97 -10.66
N PRO A 311 -19.58 14.63 -11.17
CA PRO A 311 -20.95 14.43 -10.72
C PRO A 311 -21.45 12.97 -10.77
N ALA A 312 -22.49 12.68 -9.99
CA ALA A 312 -23.01 11.31 -9.80
C ALA A 312 -24.01 10.86 -10.90
N ASP A 313 -24.41 11.81 -11.75
CA ASP A 313 -25.46 11.82 -12.76
C ASP A 313 -24.91 11.99 -14.19
N LEU A 314 -23.60 11.80 -14.38
CA LEU A 314 -22.89 11.91 -15.66
C LEU A 314 -23.13 10.75 -16.66
N ASN A 315 -24.14 9.90 -16.44
CA ASN A 315 -24.41 8.67 -17.19
C ASN A 315 -25.86 8.58 -17.68
#